data_AF-A0A0F2Q3S9-F1
#
_entry.id   AF-A0A0F2Q3S9-F1
#
_cell.length_a   1.000
_cell.length_b   1.000
_cell.length_c   1.000
_cell.angle_alpha   90.00
_cell.angle_beta   90.00
_cell.angle_gamma   90.00
#
_symmetry.space_group_name_H-M   'P 1'
#
loop_
_entity.id
_entity.type
_entity.pdbx_description
1 polymer ?
#
loop_
_entity_poly.entity_id
_entity_poly.type
_entity_poly.pdbx_seq_one_letter_code
_entity_poly.pdbx_strand_id
1 'polypeptide(L)'
;MANFAMVIDLHKCVGCGACSIACKNENNVQEGFFWSSYQHKTTGTFPNVKYEYIPTLCNHCENAPCVKACPVGAMYKDENGITMHDAKKCIGCKTCMLADPYGVISYNKAHPHKLWKDNSSAIKDVTSSGTETSKKAGVPIPYYNPEREKTYAGIRPEGVVEKCTFCDHRVKEGELPYCAASCPAKARIFGDLEDPKSEVNTLLNKHKNFQLKPELGAKPKVFYIRQY
;
A
#
# COMPACT_ATOMS: atom_id res chain seq x y z
N MET A 1 14.60 4.61 18.13
CA MET A 1 13.53 5.12 17.24
C MET A 1 12.72 3.93 16.79
N ALA A 2 11.43 4.09 16.50
CA ALA A 2 10.59 2.96 16.13
C ALA A 2 11.07 2.32 14.82
N ASN A 3 10.82 1.03 14.65
CA ASN A 3 11.11 0.26 13.45
C ASN A 3 9.87 -0.54 13.05
N PHE A 4 8.95 0.11 12.35
CA PHE A 4 7.64 -0.48 12.08
C PHE A 4 7.69 -1.67 11.11
N ALA A 5 6.86 -2.67 11.39
CA ALA A 5 6.67 -3.87 10.59
C ALA A 5 5.19 -4.33 10.61
N MET A 6 4.89 -5.28 9.73
CA MET A 6 3.58 -5.93 9.66
C MET A 6 3.72 -7.45 9.67
N VAL A 7 2.93 -8.13 10.50
CA VAL A 7 2.74 -9.57 10.46
C VAL A 7 1.37 -9.87 9.85
N ILE A 8 1.32 -10.76 8.88
CA ILE A 8 0.10 -11.20 8.22
C ILE A 8 -0.13 -12.68 8.49
N ASP A 9 -1.23 -12.98 9.17
CA ASP A 9 -1.64 -14.33 9.50
C ASP A 9 -2.49 -14.92 8.37
N LEU A 10 -1.89 -15.82 7.59
CA LEU A 10 -2.52 -16.38 6.40
C LEU A 10 -3.70 -17.31 6.71
N HIS A 11 -3.70 -17.97 7.86
CA HIS A 11 -4.79 -18.86 8.28
C HIS A 11 -6.03 -18.07 8.74
N LYS A 12 -5.84 -16.82 9.17
CA LYS A 12 -6.96 -15.89 9.43
C LYS A 12 -7.38 -15.13 8.19
N CYS A 13 -6.49 -14.98 7.21
CA CYS A 13 -6.79 -14.28 5.98
C CYS A 13 -7.83 -15.06 5.18
N VAL A 14 -8.90 -14.38 4.75
CA VAL A 14 -9.96 -14.97 3.92
C VAL A 14 -9.91 -14.49 2.46
N GLY A 15 -8.82 -13.84 2.05
CA GLY A 15 -8.60 -13.41 0.67
C GLY A 15 -9.60 -12.38 0.13
N CYS A 16 -10.32 -11.66 1.01
CA CYS A 16 -11.46 -10.82 0.59
C CYS A 16 -11.09 -9.47 -0.06
N GLY A 17 -9.81 -9.07 -0.05
CA GLY A 17 -9.36 -7.79 -0.63
C GLY A 17 -9.76 -6.53 0.14
N ALA A 18 -10.42 -6.63 1.30
CA ALA A 18 -10.85 -5.48 2.11
C ALA A 18 -9.68 -4.55 2.48
N CYS A 19 -8.48 -5.09 2.72
CA CYS A 19 -7.28 -4.30 2.98
C CYS A 19 -6.88 -3.41 1.79
N SER A 20 -7.10 -3.88 0.57
CA SER A 20 -6.81 -3.14 -0.67
C SER A 20 -7.84 -2.05 -0.93
N ILE A 21 -9.12 -2.33 -0.68
CA ILE A 21 -10.22 -1.35 -0.79
C ILE A 21 -10.04 -0.25 0.25
N ALA A 22 -9.75 -0.61 1.51
CA ALA A 22 -9.45 0.34 2.57
C ALA A 22 -8.26 1.24 2.18
N CYS A 23 -7.19 0.65 1.64
CA CYS A 23 -6.02 1.42 1.21
C CYS A 23 -6.35 2.44 0.11
N LYS A 24 -7.25 2.11 -0.83
CA LYS A 24 -7.73 3.04 -1.85
C LYS A 24 -8.45 4.24 -1.26
N ASN A 25 -9.41 3.98 -0.37
CA ASN A 25 -10.19 5.02 0.28
C ASN A 25 -9.32 5.92 1.17
N GLU A 26 -8.38 5.33 1.91
CA GLU A 26 -7.50 6.09 2.81
C GLU A 26 -6.49 6.97 2.06
N ASN A 27 -5.98 6.54 0.91
CA ASN A 27 -4.82 7.18 0.29
C ASN A 27 -5.13 7.89 -1.02
N ASN A 28 -6.40 8.04 -1.42
CA ASN A 28 -6.79 8.66 -2.69
C ASN A 28 -6.10 8.03 -3.91
N VAL A 29 -5.87 6.71 -3.86
CA VAL A 29 -5.17 5.99 -4.94
C VAL A 29 -6.07 5.92 -6.17
N GLN A 30 -5.52 6.27 -7.34
CA GLN A 30 -6.29 6.30 -8.57
C GLN A 30 -6.75 4.93 -9.06
N GLU A 31 -7.61 4.95 -10.07
CA GLU A 31 -8.09 3.76 -10.75
C GLU A 31 -6.93 2.96 -11.34
N GLY A 32 -7.04 1.63 -11.30
CA GLY A 32 -5.98 0.72 -11.73
C GLY A 32 -4.78 0.60 -10.79
N PHE A 33 -4.59 1.48 -9.80
CA PHE A 33 -3.48 1.39 -8.85
C PHE A 33 -3.90 0.76 -7.53
N PHE A 34 -3.02 -0.04 -6.93
CA PHE A 34 -3.27 -0.76 -5.68
C PHE A 34 -2.01 -0.82 -4.82
N TRP A 35 -1.90 0.07 -3.84
CA TRP A 35 -0.77 0.10 -2.89
C TRP A 35 -0.77 -1.10 -1.92
N SER A 36 -1.98 -1.55 -1.55
CA SER A 36 -2.24 -2.88 -1.00
C SER A 36 -2.85 -3.71 -2.12
N SER A 37 -2.30 -4.88 -2.37
CA SER A 37 -2.68 -5.81 -3.43
C SER A 37 -2.60 -7.25 -2.92
N TYR A 38 -2.44 -8.22 -3.82
CA TYR A 38 -2.27 -9.63 -3.48
C TYR A 38 -1.52 -10.39 -4.58
N GLN A 39 -1.00 -11.55 -4.20
CA GLN A 39 -0.59 -12.63 -5.09
C GLN A 39 -1.46 -13.83 -4.78
N HIS A 40 -1.81 -14.61 -5.80
CA HIS A 40 -2.51 -15.86 -5.60
C HIS A 40 -1.90 -16.95 -6.47
N LYS A 41 -2.13 -18.20 -6.08
CA LYS A 41 -1.64 -19.36 -6.81
C LYS A 41 -2.66 -20.47 -6.70
N THR A 42 -3.00 -21.07 -7.83
CA THR A 42 -3.78 -22.32 -7.90
C THR A 42 -2.83 -23.44 -8.30
N THR A 43 -2.80 -24.53 -7.56
CA THR A 43 -1.93 -25.69 -7.81
C THR A 43 -2.69 -27.00 -7.71
N GLY A 44 -2.10 -28.06 -8.25
CA GLY A 44 -2.69 -29.40 -8.26
C GLY A 44 -3.58 -29.63 -9.48
N THR A 45 -4.21 -30.80 -9.51
CA THR A 45 -5.07 -31.28 -10.60
C THR A 45 -6.40 -31.68 -10.00
N PHE A 46 -7.52 -31.37 -10.67
CA PHE A 46 -8.86 -31.75 -10.22
C PHE A 46 -8.94 -33.26 -9.88
N PRO A 47 -9.56 -33.65 -8.74
CA PRO A 47 -10.23 -32.80 -7.75
C PRO A 47 -9.30 -32.23 -6.64
N ASN A 48 -8.01 -32.59 -6.64
CA ASN A 48 -7.03 -32.22 -5.62
C ASN A 48 -6.36 -30.87 -5.93
N VAL A 49 -7.15 -29.80 -5.88
CA VAL A 49 -6.70 -28.43 -6.16
C VAL A 49 -6.48 -27.66 -4.85
N LYS A 50 -5.43 -26.84 -4.81
CA LYS A 50 -5.16 -25.88 -3.72
C LYS A 50 -5.13 -24.47 -4.27
N TYR A 51 -5.76 -23.55 -3.54
CA TYR A 51 -5.71 -22.12 -3.82
C TYR A 51 -5.06 -21.40 -2.64
N GLU A 52 -4.10 -20.52 -2.92
CA GLU A 52 -3.41 -19.72 -1.93
C GLU A 52 -3.60 -18.23 -2.26
N TYR A 53 -3.83 -17.41 -1.22
CA TYR A 53 -3.91 -15.95 -1.34
C TYR A 53 -2.94 -15.29 -0.35
N ILE A 54 -2.05 -14.45 -0.86
CA ILE A 54 -1.06 -13.70 -0.07
C ILE A 54 -1.30 -12.21 -0.30
N PRO A 55 -1.86 -11.46 0.69
CA PRO A 55 -1.97 -10.01 0.59
C PRO A 55 -0.59 -9.37 0.50
N THR A 56 -0.38 -8.42 -0.41
CA THR A 56 0.91 -7.75 -0.61
C THR A 56 0.79 -6.24 -0.42
N LEU A 57 1.91 -5.60 -0.05
CA LEU A 57 2.08 -4.15 0.03
C LEU A 57 3.57 -3.81 -0.04
N CYS A 58 3.94 -2.52 0.07
CA CYS A 58 5.35 -2.15 0.25
C CYS A 58 5.91 -2.81 1.51
N ASN A 59 7.08 -3.44 1.39
CA ASN A 59 7.70 -4.14 2.51
C ASN A 59 8.47 -3.21 3.46
N HIS A 60 8.58 -1.92 3.13
CA HIS A 60 9.36 -0.92 3.90
C HIS A 60 10.76 -1.41 4.29
N CYS A 61 11.39 -2.15 3.37
CA CYS A 61 12.68 -2.84 3.50
C CYS A 61 13.73 -2.06 4.29
N GLU A 62 14.49 -2.75 5.13
CA GLU A 62 15.66 -2.18 5.83
C GLU A 62 16.69 -1.71 4.79
N ASN A 63 17.05 -2.62 3.87
CA ASN A 63 17.97 -2.35 2.77
C ASN A 63 17.21 -1.99 1.49
N ALA A 64 16.38 -0.95 1.52
CA ALA A 64 15.48 -0.58 0.41
C ALA A 64 16.23 -0.23 -0.91
N PRO A 65 16.16 -1.07 -1.97
CA PRO A 65 16.82 -0.78 -3.24
C PRO A 65 16.24 0.46 -3.93
N CYS A 66 14.93 0.70 -3.77
CA CYS A 66 14.26 1.88 -4.33
C CYS A 66 14.77 3.21 -3.75
N VAL A 67 15.24 3.23 -2.50
CA VAL A 67 15.91 4.40 -1.89
C VAL A 67 17.29 4.58 -2.51
N LYS A 68 18.10 3.50 -2.54
CA LYS A 68 19.46 3.52 -3.11
C LYS A 68 19.48 3.93 -4.59
N ALA A 69 18.46 3.53 -5.35
CA ALA A 69 18.35 3.80 -6.78
C ALA A 69 17.83 5.19 -7.13
N CYS A 70 17.34 5.98 -6.16
CA CYS A 70 16.75 7.28 -6.43
C CYS A 70 17.83 8.36 -6.62
N PRO A 71 17.99 8.96 -7.82
CA PRO A 71 19.08 9.90 -8.09
C PRO A 71 18.89 11.28 -7.46
N VAL A 72 17.68 11.60 -6.99
CA VAL A 72 17.27 12.93 -6.52
C VAL A 72 16.82 12.93 -5.06
N GLY A 73 17.01 11.82 -4.34
CA GLY A 73 16.62 11.70 -2.94
C GLY A 73 15.11 11.84 -2.68
N ALA A 74 14.27 11.59 -3.69
CA ALA A 74 12.82 11.58 -3.55
C ALA A 74 12.31 10.35 -2.78
N MET A 75 12.96 9.19 -2.93
CA MET A 75 12.75 8.03 -2.04
C MET A 75 13.70 8.11 -0.86
N TYR A 76 13.19 7.98 0.37
CA TYR A 76 14.00 8.06 1.58
C TYR A 76 13.46 7.15 2.69
N LYS A 77 14.22 6.95 3.76
CA LYS A 77 13.76 6.34 5.01
C LYS A 77 13.45 7.46 5.99
N ASP A 78 12.28 7.46 6.61
CA ASP A 78 11.99 8.37 7.71
C ASP A 78 12.64 7.88 9.03
N GLU A 79 12.46 8.66 10.09
CA GLU A 79 12.97 8.36 11.43
C GLU A 79 12.45 7.04 12.03
N ASN A 80 11.32 6.53 11.54
CA ASN A 80 10.69 5.29 12.00
C ASN A 80 10.97 4.09 11.07
N GLY A 81 11.91 4.25 10.14
CA GLY A 81 12.29 3.23 9.19
C GLY A 81 11.18 2.93 8.16
N ILE A 82 10.24 3.84 7.93
CA ILE A 82 9.27 3.76 6.85
C ILE A 82 9.94 4.31 5.59
N THR A 83 9.97 3.51 4.52
CA THR A 83 10.37 4.03 3.20
C THR A 83 9.30 5.00 2.68
N MET A 84 9.63 6.28 2.56
CA MET A 84 8.76 7.37 2.15
C MET A 84 9.12 7.92 0.76
N HIS A 85 8.26 8.78 0.24
CA HIS A 85 8.44 9.48 -1.02
C HIS A 85 8.16 10.97 -0.86
N ASP A 86 8.98 11.82 -1.48
CA ASP A 86 8.71 13.24 -1.66
C ASP A 86 8.33 13.49 -3.12
N ALA A 87 7.04 13.75 -3.35
CA ALA A 87 6.52 14.00 -4.69
C ALA A 87 7.10 15.25 -5.35
N LYS A 88 7.55 16.25 -4.56
CA LYS A 88 8.11 17.51 -5.10
C LYS A 88 9.52 17.32 -5.67
N LYS A 89 10.28 16.36 -5.13
CA LYS A 89 11.63 16.02 -5.61
C LYS A 89 11.62 15.00 -6.74
N CYS A 90 10.50 14.31 -6.96
CA CYS A 90 10.41 13.22 -7.91
C CYS A 90 10.48 13.71 -9.35
N ILE A 91 11.50 13.25 -10.09
CA ILE A 91 11.68 13.55 -11.52
C ILE A 91 11.07 12.50 -12.46
N GLY A 92 10.33 11.52 -11.93
CA GLY A 92 9.63 10.54 -12.77
C GLY A 92 10.51 9.53 -13.52
N CYS A 93 11.78 9.36 -13.13
CA CYS A 93 12.74 8.51 -13.84
C CYS A 93 12.46 7.00 -13.76
N LYS A 94 11.57 6.57 -12.87
CA LYS A 94 11.17 5.15 -12.64
C LYS A 94 12.27 4.20 -12.18
N THR A 95 13.49 4.66 -11.90
CA THR A 95 14.58 3.80 -11.42
C THR A 95 14.21 3.06 -10.14
N CYS A 96 13.46 3.70 -9.24
CA CYS A 96 12.95 3.06 -8.02
C CYS A 96 11.99 1.89 -8.32
N MET A 97 11.20 1.96 -9.39
CA MET A 97 10.33 0.86 -9.81
C MET A 97 11.15 -0.31 -10.37
N LEU A 98 12.19 -0.02 -11.16
CA LEU A 98 13.09 -1.06 -11.70
C LEU A 98 13.88 -1.75 -10.59
N ALA A 99 14.28 -1.00 -9.55
CA ALA A 99 15.02 -1.52 -8.42
C ALA A 99 14.14 -2.27 -7.40
N ASP A 100 12.83 -1.97 -7.33
CA ASP A 100 11.92 -2.62 -6.39
C ASP A 100 11.63 -4.06 -6.81
N PRO A 101 12.03 -5.07 -6.02
CA PRO A 101 11.87 -6.46 -6.43
C PRO A 101 10.45 -6.99 -6.25
N TYR A 102 9.55 -6.18 -5.70
CA TYR A 102 8.19 -6.57 -5.33
C TYR A 102 7.12 -6.05 -6.31
N GLY A 103 7.46 -5.10 -7.18
CA GLY A 103 6.53 -4.49 -8.13
C GLY A 103 5.42 -3.66 -7.46
N VAL A 104 5.70 -3.04 -6.31
CA VAL A 104 4.69 -2.35 -5.47
C VAL A 104 4.70 -0.82 -5.64
N ILE A 105 5.42 -0.31 -6.63
CA ILE A 105 5.51 1.10 -6.97
C ILE A 105 4.78 1.35 -8.28
N SER A 106 3.86 2.32 -8.29
CA SER A 106 3.10 2.73 -9.48
C SER A 106 3.59 4.08 -10.01
N TYR A 107 3.39 4.35 -11.30
CA TYR A 107 3.80 5.60 -11.96
C TYR A 107 2.61 6.33 -12.56
N ASN A 108 2.40 7.58 -12.15
CA ASN A 108 1.35 8.45 -12.64
C ASN A 108 1.67 8.95 -14.06
N LYS A 109 1.39 8.13 -15.08
CA LYS A 109 1.65 8.47 -16.50
C LYS A 109 0.87 9.69 -16.98
N ALA A 110 -0.29 9.94 -16.37
CA ALA A 110 -1.14 11.07 -16.66
C ALA A 110 -1.72 11.58 -15.33
N HIS A 111 -2.31 12.78 -15.36
CA HIS A 111 -2.99 13.31 -14.19
C HIS A 111 -3.99 12.30 -13.60
N PRO A 112 -3.87 11.96 -12.30
CA PRO A 112 -4.73 10.97 -11.67
C PRO A 112 -6.21 11.33 -11.69
N HIS A 113 -7.05 10.29 -11.52
CA HIS A 113 -8.50 10.40 -11.35
C HIS A 113 -9.22 10.97 -12.58
N LYS A 114 -8.87 10.45 -13.77
CA LYS A 114 -9.41 10.94 -15.05
C LYS A 114 -10.93 10.83 -15.16
N LEU A 115 -11.52 9.79 -14.56
CA LEU A 115 -12.97 9.57 -14.58
C LEU A 115 -13.73 10.75 -13.98
N TRP A 116 -13.16 11.40 -12.97
CA TRP A 116 -13.77 12.53 -12.26
C TRP A 116 -13.59 13.88 -12.95
N LYS A 117 -12.93 13.88 -14.11
CA LYS A 117 -12.79 15.02 -15.03
C LYS A 117 -13.56 14.82 -16.34
N ASP A 118 -14.25 13.69 -16.47
CA ASP A 118 -15.04 13.37 -17.65
C ASP A 118 -16.44 14.02 -17.57
N ASN A 119 -16.87 14.56 -18.70
CA ASN A 119 -18.18 15.21 -18.86
C ASN A 119 -19.21 14.28 -19.49
N SER A 120 -18.84 13.04 -19.85
CA SER A 120 -19.80 12.08 -20.40
C SER A 120 -20.79 11.60 -19.33
N SER A 121 -22.03 11.39 -19.75
CA SER A 121 -23.08 10.76 -18.94
C SER A 121 -23.55 9.47 -19.61
N ALA A 122 -23.92 8.48 -18.81
CA ALA A 122 -24.40 7.19 -19.31
C ALA A 122 -25.73 7.34 -20.08
N ILE A 123 -26.61 8.20 -19.59
CA ILE A 123 -27.84 8.62 -20.23
C ILE A 123 -27.84 10.14 -20.27
N LYS A 124 -27.81 10.68 -21.49
CA LYS A 124 -27.79 12.12 -21.75
C LYS A 124 -28.97 12.80 -21.02
N ASP A 125 -28.68 13.91 -20.35
CA ASP A 125 -29.63 14.73 -19.59
C ASP A 125 -30.36 14.00 -18.42
N VAL A 126 -29.94 12.79 -18.04
CA VAL A 126 -30.54 12.01 -16.93
C VAL A 126 -29.51 11.65 -15.85
N THR A 127 -28.42 10.98 -16.23
CA THR A 127 -27.37 10.58 -15.27
C THR A 127 -26.28 11.62 -15.19
N SER A 128 -25.64 11.78 -14.03
CA SER A 128 -24.53 12.70 -13.85
C SER A 128 -23.24 12.23 -14.54
N SER A 129 -22.42 13.18 -14.97
CA SER A 129 -21.03 12.95 -15.34
C SER A 129 -20.09 12.92 -14.12
N GLY A 130 -18.84 12.53 -14.35
CA GLY A 130 -17.78 12.59 -13.33
C GLY A 130 -17.54 14.01 -12.84
N THR A 131 -17.43 14.97 -13.76
CA THR A 131 -17.25 16.39 -13.44
C THR A 131 -18.42 16.95 -12.62
N GLU A 132 -19.66 16.64 -12.99
CA GLU A 132 -20.84 17.08 -12.22
C GLU A 132 -20.83 16.52 -10.80
N THR A 133 -20.46 15.24 -10.64
CA THR A 133 -20.38 14.59 -9.34
C THR A 133 -19.31 15.25 -8.46
N SER A 134 -18.11 15.48 -8.99
CA SER A 134 -17.01 16.14 -8.27
C SER A 134 -17.36 17.59 -7.91
N LYS A 135 -17.96 18.33 -8.85
CA LYS A 135 -18.40 19.71 -8.63
C LYS A 135 -19.45 19.79 -7.51
N LYS A 136 -20.38 18.83 -7.47
CA LYS A 136 -21.40 18.74 -6.40
C LYS A 136 -20.79 18.36 -5.05
N ALA A 137 -19.78 17.49 -5.04
CA ALA A 137 -19.08 17.10 -3.82
C ALA A 137 -18.19 18.24 -3.26
N GLY A 138 -17.79 19.21 -4.09
CA GLY A 138 -16.94 20.33 -3.68
C GLY A 138 -15.48 19.94 -3.45
N VAL A 139 -15.07 18.75 -3.90
CA VAL A 139 -13.72 18.19 -3.75
C VAL A 139 -13.24 17.58 -5.07
N PRO A 140 -11.92 17.42 -5.30
CA PRO A 140 -11.40 16.98 -6.60
C PRO A 140 -11.88 15.60 -7.04
N ILE A 141 -12.19 14.72 -6.07
CA ILE A 141 -12.81 13.41 -6.28
C ILE A 141 -13.84 13.17 -5.17
N PRO A 142 -14.99 12.51 -5.43
CA PRO A 142 -16.06 12.41 -4.42
C PRO A 142 -15.69 11.62 -3.15
N TYR A 143 -14.66 10.77 -3.23
CA TYR A 143 -14.12 9.99 -2.11
C TYR A 143 -12.80 10.56 -1.59
N TYR A 144 -12.57 11.86 -1.75
CA TYR A 144 -11.34 12.51 -1.33
C TYR A 144 -11.14 12.42 0.19
N ASN A 145 -10.02 11.85 0.61
CA ASN A 145 -9.58 11.85 1.99
C ASN A 145 -8.55 12.99 2.20
N PRO A 146 -8.91 14.09 2.90
CA PRO A 146 -7.98 15.18 3.20
C PRO A 146 -6.89 14.78 4.19
N GLU A 147 -7.10 13.75 5.02
CA GLU A 147 -6.13 13.28 6.01
C GLU A 147 -4.80 12.85 5.37
N ARG A 148 -4.85 12.40 4.10
CA ARG A 148 -3.66 12.03 3.33
C ARG A 148 -2.69 13.21 3.14
N GLU A 149 -3.21 14.45 3.09
CA GLU A 149 -2.42 15.66 2.89
C GLU A 149 -1.54 16.07 4.06
N LYS A 150 -1.82 15.52 5.26
CA LYS A 150 -1.05 15.82 6.46
C LYS A 150 0.45 15.56 6.29
N THR A 151 0.83 14.57 5.49
CA THR A 151 2.24 14.15 5.35
C THR A 151 2.68 13.83 3.93
N TYR A 152 1.77 13.82 2.95
CA TYR A 152 2.07 13.46 1.57
C TYR A 152 1.09 14.14 0.60
N ALA A 153 1.32 14.08 -0.71
CA ALA A 153 0.39 14.70 -1.66
C ALA A 153 -0.99 14.01 -1.63
N GLY A 154 -2.06 14.79 -1.43
CA GLY A 154 -3.45 14.30 -1.38
C GLY A 154 -3.84 13.59 -2.66
N ILE A 155 -3.69 14.27 -3.79
CA ILE A 155 -3.64 13.68 -5.14
C ILE A 155 -2.22 13.83 -5.66
N ARG A 156 -1.62 12.74 -6.14
CA ARG A 156 -0.24 12.76 -6.63
C ARG A 156 -0.19 13.45 -8.00
N PRO A 157 0.84 14.25 -8.29
CA PRO A 157 1.00 14.86 -9.60
C PRO A 157 1.14 13.83 -10.73
N GLU A 158 0.90 14.27 -11.96
CA GLU A 158 1.39 13.55 -13.13
C GLU A 158 2.93 13.48 -13.12
N GLY A 159 3.49 12.42 -13.67
CA GLY A 159 4.92 12.28 -13.84
C GLY A 159 5.66 11.78 -12.60
N VAL A 160 4.98 11.50 -11.48
CA VAL A 160 5.63 10.99 -10.26
C VAL A 160 5.23 9.55 -9.94
N VAL A 161 6.10 8.85 -9.22
CA VAL A 161 5.78 7.53 -8.67
C VAL A 161 5.02 7.62 -7.36
N GLU A 162 4.37 6.53 -6.96
CA GLU A 162 3.73 6.41 -5.67
C GLU A 162 3.64 4.96 -5.20
N LYS A 163 3.53 4.76 -3.88
CA LYS A 163 3.49 3.44 -3.25
C LYS A 163 2.93 3.55 -1.82
N CYS A 164 2.65 2.40 -1.20
CA CYS A 164 2.31 2.33 0.21
C CYS A 164 3.31 3.10 1.10
N THR A 165 2.77 3.86 2.06
CA THR A 165 3.50 4.65 3.06
C THR A 165 3.33 4.11 4.48
N PHE A 166 2.85 2.87 4.64
CA PHE A 166 2.37 2.33 5.92
C PHE A 166 1.33 3.20 6.63
N CYS A 167 0.61 4.05 5.87
CA CYS A 167 -0.29 5.06 6.43
C CYS A 167 0.42 5.90 7.50
N ASP A 168 1.64 6.36 7.21
CA ASP A 168 2.45 7.21 8.09
C ASP A 168 1.65 8.35 8.75
N HIS A 169 0.69 8.95 8.04
CA HIS A 169 -0.19 10.00 8.56
C HIS A 169 -1.12 9.53 9.68
N ARG A 170 -1.51 8.25 9.70
CA ARG A 170 -2.27 7.60 10.78
C ARG A 170 -1.34 7.16 11.92
N VAL A 171 -0.22 6.54 11.56
CA VAL A 171 0.74 5.99 12.53
C VAL A 171 1.36 7.08 13.39
N LYS A 172 1.60 8.27 12.83
CA LYS A 172 2.08 9.44 13.60
C LYS A 172 1.09 9.92 14.67
N GLU A 173 -0.19 9.63 14.51
CA GLU A 173 -1.26 9.94 15.48
C GLU A 173 -1.56 8.75 16.42
N GLY A 174 -0.72 7.70 16.41
CA GLY A 174 -0.93 6.51 17.22
C GLY A 174 -2.01 5.56 16.69
N GLU A 175 -2.51 5.78 15.47
CA GLU A 175 -3.51 4.91 14.85
C GLU A 175 -2.89 3.77 14.04
N LEU A 176 -3.63 2.68 13.89
CA LEU A 176 -3.23 1.60 13.00
C LEU A 176 -3.31 2.03 11.53
N PRO A 177 -2.45 1.46 10.65
CA PRO A 177 -2.67 1.56 9.22
C PRO A 177 -4.06 1.07 8.84
N TYR A 178 -4.75 1.78 7.96
CA TYR A 178 -6.18 1.53 7.74
C TYR A 178 -6.47 0.11 7.23
N CYS A 179 -5.56 -0.46 6.43
CA CYS A 179 -5.66 -1.85 5.99
C CYS A 179 -5.59 -2.89 7.12
N ALA A 180 -4.93 -2.57 8.25
CA ALA A 180 -4.91 -3.41 9.44
C ALA A 180 -6.18 -3.22 10.25
N ALA A 181 -6.60 -1.96 10.45
CA ALA A 181 -7.85 -1.63 11.15
C ALA A 181 -9.10 -2.22 10.45
N SER A 182 -9.10 -2.27 9.11
CA SER A 182 -10.24 -2.71 8.31
C SER A 182 -10.32 -4.23 8.11
N CYS A 183 -9.33 -5.01 8.59
CA CYS A 183 -9.31 -6.44 8.35
C CYS A 183 -10.34 -7.15 9.25
N PRO A 184 -11.41 -7.77 8.69
CA PRO A 184 -12.49 -8.34 9.49
C PRO A 184 -12.01 -9.49 10.38
N ALA A 185 -11.01 -10.25 9.91
CA ALA A 185 -10.44 -11.38 10.64
C ALA A 185 -9.28 -10.97 11.58
N LYS A 186 -8.91 -9.68 11.63
CA LYS A 186 -7.71 -9.18 12.33
C LYS A 186 -6.45 -9.96 11.95
N ALA A 187 -6.30 -10.25 10.65
CA ALA A 187 -5.18 -11.02 10.11
C ALA A 187 -3.90 -10.18 9.93
N ARG A 188 -3.99 -8.85 10.02
CA ARG A 188 -2.87 -7.93 9.81
C ARG A 188 -2.54 -7.24 11.13
N ILE A 189 -1.38 -7.54 11.66
CA ILE A 189 -0.88 -7.00 12.93
C ILE A 189 0.26 -6.04 12.59
N PHE A 190 0.17 -4.81 13.07
CA PHE A 190 1.15 -3.75 12.84
C PHE A 190 1.80 -3.35 14.16
N GLY A 191 3.11 -3.11 14.16
CA GLY A 191 3.81 -2.77 15.40
C GLY A 191 5.29 -2.46 15.18
N ASP A 192 5.94 -2.10 16.27
CA ASP A 192 7.36 -1.77 16.33
C ASP A 192 8.21 -3.03 16.59
N LEU A 193 9.23 -3.26 15.75
CA LEU A 193 10.21 -4.33 15.94
C LEU A 193 11.18 -4.05 17.10
N GLU A 194 11.39 -2.78 17.46
CA GLU A 194 12.28 -2.42 18.58
C GLU A 194 11.61 -2.56 19.94
N ASP A 195 10.28 -2.68 20.00
CA ASP A 195 9.55 -2.97 21.24
C ASP A 195 9.41 -4.49 21.43
N PRO A 196 10.15 -5.14 22.36
CA PRO A 196 10.08 -6.59 22.57
C PRO A 196 8.71 -7.07 23.04
N LYS A 197 7.87 -6.16 23.57
CA LYS A 197 6.51 -6.46 24.03
C LYS A 197 5.46 -6.28 22.94
N SER A 198 5.85 -5.82 21.74
CA SER A 198 4.93 -5.64 20.63
C SER A 198 4.29 -6.98 20.22
N GLU A 199 3.04 -6.92 19.75
CA GLU A 199 2.35 -8.10 19.26
C GLU A 199 3.08 -8.71 18.05
N VAL A 200 3.72 -7.87 17.24
CA VAL A 200 4.60 -8.30 16.14
C VAL A 200 5.75 -9.18 16.66
N ASN A 201 6.51 -8.72 17.65
CA ASN A 201 7.61 -9.51 18.22
C ASN A 201 7.12 -10.81 18.85
N THR A 202 5.98 -10.76 19.55
CA THR A 202 5.36 -11.95 20.15
C THR A 202 5.03 -12.99 19.07
N LEU A 203 4.42 -12.58 17.95
CA LEU A 203 4.05 -13.48 16.86
C LEU A 203 5.27 -14.03 16.11
N LEU A 204 6.29 -13.20 15.84
CA LEU A 204 7.50 -13.62 15.15
C LEU A 204 8.32 -14.63 15.95
N ASN A 205 8.32 -14.53 17.28
CA ASN A 205 8.97 -15.50 18.17
C ASN A 205 8.17 -16.80 18.32
N LYS A 206 6.83 -16.72 18.28
CA LYS A 206 5.94 -17.86 18.48
C LYS A 206 5.74 -18.71 17.24
N HIS A 207 5.79 -18.11 16.05
CA HIS A 207 5.46 -18.78 14.79
C HIS A 207 6.65 -18.79 13.84
N LYS A 208 6.85 -19.93 13.16
CA LYS A 208 7.63 -19.94 11.93
C LYS A 208 7.00 -18.92 10.98
N ASN A 209 7.84 -18.03 10.47
CA ASN A 209 7.45 -16.96 9.57
C ASN A 209 8.30 -17.03 8.30
N PHE A 210 7.80 -16.40 7.25
CA PHE A 210 8.56 -16.18 6.04
C PHE A 210 8.34 -14.76 5.52
N GLN A 211 9.21 -14.36 4.62
CA GLN A 211 9.13 -13.08 3.93
C GLN A 211 9.17 -13.31 2.43
N LEU A 212 8.72 -12.33 1.65
CA LEU A 212 8.79 -12.43 0.20
C LEU A 212 10.21 -12.08 -0.28
N LYS A 213 10.74 -12.91 -1.17
CA LYS A 213 12.04 -12.72 -1.85
C LYS A 213 13.21 -12.38 -0.89
N PRO A 214 13.41 -13.12 0.23
CA PRO A 214 14.48 -12.82 1.19
C PRO A 214 15.88 -12.95 0.57
N GLU A 215 16.04 -13.78 -0.46
CA GLU A 215 17.29 -14.01 -1.19
C GLU A 215 17.88 -12.75 -1.84
N LEU A 216 17.06 -11.71 -2.05
CA LEU A 216 17.49 -10.45 -2.67
C LEU A 216 18.14 -9.48 -1.66
N GLY A 217 18.26 -9.84 -0.38
CA GLY A 217 18.99 -9.07 0.63
C GLY A 217 18.36 -7.71 1.00
N ALA A 218 17.14 -7.43 0.51
CA ALA A 218 16.41 -6.20 0.82
C ALA A 218 15.93 -6.13 2.27
N LYS A 219 15.87 -7.28 2.98
CA LYS A 219 15.38 -7.39 4.36
C LYS A 219 14.00 -6.72 4.52
N PRO A 220 12.96 -7.29 3.87
CA PRO A 220 11.58 -6.79 3.98
C PRO A 220 11.12 -6.75 5.45
N LYS A 221 10.09 -5.95 5.76
CA LYS A 221 9.48 -5.86 7.10
C LYS A 221 8.00 -6.24 7.12
N VAL A 222 7.57 -6.99 6.12
CA VAL A 222 6.28 -7.69 6.12
C VAL A 222 6.57 -9.18 6.24
N PHE A 223 6.00 -9.79 7.26
CA PHE A 223 6.19 -11.19 7.62
C PHE A 223 4.87 -11.92 7.49
N TYR A 224 4.92 -13.16 7.04
CA TYR A 224 3.75 -14.02 6.91
C TYR A 224 3.90 -15.21 7.85
N ILE A 225 2.82 -15.53 8.57
CA ILE A 225 2.76 -16.68 9.47
C ILE A 225 1.61 -17.61 9.08
N ARG A 226 1.77 -18.90 9.41
CA ARG A 226 0.82 -19.97 9.11
C ARG A 226 0.58 -20.10 7.59
N GLN A 227 -0.50 -20.77 7.18
CA GLN A 227 -0.83 -21.07 5.78
C GLN A 227 -2.30 -20.69 5.51
N TYR A 228 -2.59 -20.32 4.26
CA TYR A 228 -3.94 -20.01 3.78
C TYR A 228 -4.81 -21.27 3.68
#